data_AF-A0A7K0VYG4-F1
#
_entry.id   AF-A0A7K0VYG4-F1
#
_cell.length_a   1.000
_cell.length_b   1.000
_cell.length_c   1.000
_cell.angle_alpha   90.00
_cell.angle_beta   90.00
_cell.angle_gamma   90.00
#
_symmetry.space_group_name_H-M   'P 1'
#
loop_
_entity.id
_entity.type
_entity.pdbx_description
1 polymer ?
#
loop_
_entity_poly.entity_id
_entity_poly.type
_entity_poly.pdbx_seq_one_letter_code
_entity_poly.pdbx_strand_id
1 'polypeptide(L)'
;MNSLEKPIVNWFKKNKRDLPWRNTSAWGVMVSEYMLQQTPVNRVLPKWIEWMERWPTPADLAQASPAQVITAWGRLGYPRRALRLHAAAQIIAEDFNNHIPSDVHTLQQLPGIGEYTAAAIVAFAFDQR
;
A
#
# COMPACT_ATOMS: atom_id res chain seq x y z
N MET A 1 11.36 22.55 16.05
CA MET A 1 11.92 22.06 14.77
C MET A 1 13.33 21.58 15.04
N ASN A 2 13.57 20.27 14.96
CA ASN A 2 14.86 19.65 15.29
C ASN A 2 15.93 20.16 14.30
N SER A 3 17.16 20.44 14.76
CA SER A 3 18.27 20.92 13.91
C SER A 3 18.59 19.98 12.73
N LEU A 4 18.20 18.71 12.84
CA LEU A 4 18.38 17.69 11.80
C LEU A 4 17.24 17.61 10.77
N GLU A 5 16.07 18.18 11.05
CA GLU A 5 14.88 18.04 10.20
C GLU A 5 15.09 18.66 8.81
N LYS A 6 15.52 19.93 8.76
CA LYS A 6 15.76 20.64 7.50
C LYS A 6 16.85 19.98 6.64
N PRO A 7 18.03 19.59 7.17
CA PRO A 7 19.02 18.84 6.42
C PRO A 7 18.49 17.52 5.82
N ILE A 8 17.78 16.72 6.62
CA ILE A 8 17.26 15.41 6.17
C ILE A 8 16.22 15.60 5.06
N VAL A 9 15.27 16.52 5.24
CA VAL A 9 14.25 16.81 4.22
C VAL A 9 14.88 17.31 2.92
N ASN A 10 15.88 18.20 3.00
CA ASN A 10 16.56 18.73 1.82
C ASN A 10 17.36 17.64 1.09
N TRP A 11 18.05 16.76 1.84
CA TRP A 11 18.72 15.61 1.24
C TRP A 11 17.72 14.68 0.56
N PHE A 12 16.59 14.37 1.22
CA PHE A 12 15.56 13.50 0.65
C PHE A 12 14.96 14.08 -0.63
N LYS A 13 14.65 15.38 -0.67
CA LYS A 13 14.16 16.05 -1.88
C LYS A 13 15.09 15.87 -3.09
N LYS A 14 16.41 15.88 -2.85
CA LYS A 14 17.44 15.75 -3.91
C LYS A 14 17.79 14.30 -4.27
N ASN A 15 17.68 13.37 -3.32
CA ASN A 15 18.23 12.01 -3.45
C ASN A 15 17.17 10.90 -3.39
N LYS A 16 15.89 11.23 -3.25
CA LYS A 16 14.82 10.22 -3.22
C LYS A 16 14.86 9.40 -4.52
N ARG A 17 14.82 8.08 -4.37
CA ARG A 17 14.57 7.17 -5.50
C ARG A 17 13.22 7.49 -6.15
N ASP A 18 13.18 7.40 -7.47
CA ASP A 18 11.91 7.44 -8.19
C ASP A 18 11.22 6.07 -8.04
N LEU A 19 10.13 6.05 -7.29
CA LEU A 19 9.35 4.84 -7.01
C LEU A 19 7.89 5.17 -7.28
N PRO A 20 7.17 4.35 -8.06
CA PRO A 20 5.86 4.74 -8.58
C PRO A 20 4.81 4.94 -7.48
N TRP A 21 4.92 4.20 -6.37
CA TRP A 21 4.03 4.39 -5.21
C TRP A 21 4.26 5.67 -4.41
N ARG A 22 5.23 6.51 -4.77
CA ARG A 22 5.42 7.86 -4.18
C ARG A 22 4.60 8.94 -4.87
N ASN A 23 3.98 8.62 -6.00
CA ASN A 23 3.15 9.54 -6.79
C ASN A 23 1.98 8.76 -7.41
N THR A 24 1.08 8.27 -6.56
CA THR A 24 -0.04 7.40 -6.95
C THR A 24 -1.25 7.65 -6.03
N SER A 25 -2.34 6.92 -6.28
CA SER A 25 -3.55 6.94 -5.44
C SER A 25 -3.31 6.36 -4.04
N ALA A 26 -4.21 6.63 -3.10
CA ALA A 26 -4.17 6.02 -1.77
C ALA A 26 -4.16 4.48 -1.83
N TRP A 27 -4.86 3.90 -2.81
CA TRP A 27 -4.83 2.46 -3.07
C TRP A 27 -3.44 1.99 -3.49
N GLY A 28 -2.79 2.70 -4.43
CA GLY A 28 -1.43 2.38 -4.86
C GLY A 28 -0.41 2.42 -3.72
N VAL A 29 -0.55 3.41 -2.81
CA VAL A 29 0.26 3.50 -1.58
C VAL A 29 0.01 2.26 -0.71
N MET A 30 -1.25 1.95 -0.40
CA MET A 30 -1.63 0.80 0.43
C MET A 30 -1.08 -0.53 -0.12
N VAL A 31 -1.26 -0.80 -1.42
CA VAL A 31 -0.72 -2.01 -2.08
C VAL A 31 0.80 -2.09 -1.90
N SER A 32 1.51 -0.98 -2.07
CA SER A 32 2.97 -0.95 -1.89
C SER A 32 3.38 -1.30 -0.46
N GLU A 33 2.67 -0.80 0.55
CA GLU A 33 2.97 -1.08 1.95
C GLU A 33 2.74 -2.57 2.31
N TYR A 34 1.69 -3.21 1.79
CA TYR A 34 1.52 -4.66 1.94
C TYR A 34 2.67 -5.45 1.30
N MET A 35 3.09 -5.05 0.10
CA MET A 35 4.16 -5.74 -0.63
C MET A 35 5.52 -5.54 0.04
N LEU A 36 5.83 -4.34 0.54
CA LEU A 36 7.14 -3.98 1.12
C LEU A 36 7.40 -4.58 2.50
N GLN A 37 6.38 -5.15 3.17
CA GLN A 37 6.57 -5.90 4.41
C GLN A 37 7.56 -7.06 4.20
N GLN A 38 8.75 -6.94 4.79
CA GLN A 38 9.83 -7.93 4.69
C GLN A 38 10.19 -8.34 3.24
N THR A 39 9.95 -7.46 2.25
CA THR A 39 10.25 -7.73 0.84
C THR A 39 11.01 -6.54 0.24
N PRO A 40 12.20 -6.76 -0.36
CA PRO A 40 13.02 -5.66 -0.85
C PRO A 40 12.41 -4.98 -2.08
N VAL A 41 12.65 -3.67 -2.21
CA VAL A 41 12.08 -2.79 -3.26
C VAL A 41 12.26 -3.33 -4.68
N ASN A 42 13.43 -3.86 -5.02
CA ASN A 42 13.73 -4.38 -6.36
C ASN A 42 12.84 -5.57 -6.75
N ARG A 43 12.32 -6.32 -5.77
CA ARG A 43 11.38 -7.42 -5.98
C ARG A 43 9.94 -6.94 -6.04
N VAL A 44 9.60 -5.93 -5.24
CA VAL A 44 8.25 -5.34 -5.21
C VAL A 44 7.95 -4.56 -6.48
N LEU A 45 8.91 -3.77 -6.98
CA LEU A 45 8.69 -2.83 -8.09
C LEU A 45 7.96 -3.42 -9.31
N PRO A 46 8.46 -4.49 -9.96
CA PRO A 46 7.77 -5.06 -11.12
C PRO A 46 6.42 -5.67 -10.77
N LYS A 47 6.25 -6.26 -9.57
CA LYS A 47 4.98 -6.85 -9.16
C LYS A 47 3.94 -5.78 -8.84
N TRP A 48 4.34 -4.67 -8.25
CA TRP A 48 3.43 -3.57 -7.97
C TRP A 48 2.89 -2.96 -9.27
N ILE A 49 3.74 -2.79 -10.29
CA ILE A 49 3.31 -2.27 -11.61
C ILE A 49 2.25 -3.19 -12.21
N GLU A 50 2.54 -4.49 -12.35
CA GLU A 50 1.59 -5.45 -12.89
C GLU A 50 0.29 -5.55 -12.05
N TRP A 51 0.41 -5.40 -10.72
CA TRP A 51 -0.75 -5.41 -9.82
C TRP A 51 -1.66 -4.22 -10.07
N MET A 52 -1.09 -3.02 -10.18
CA MET A 52 -1.84 -1.78 -10.40
C MET A 52 -2.42 -1.70 -11.81
N GLU A 53 -1.79 -2.31 -12.81
CA GLU A 53 -2.38 -2.47 -14.15
C GLU A 53 -3.58 -3.41 -14.13
N ARG A 54 -3.52 -4.49 -13.33
CA ARG A 54 -4.58 -5.50 -13.26
C ARG A 54 -5.75 -5.09 -12.37
N TRP A 55 -5.46 -4.47 -11.23
CA TRP A 55 -6.44 -4.10 -10.20
C TRP A 55 -6.19 -2.66 -9.74
N PRO A 56 -6.56 -1.66 -10.56
CA PRO A 56 -6.26 -0.26 -10.30
C PRO A 56 -7.06 0.34 -9.13
N THR A 57 -8.12 -0.34 -8.66
CA THR A 57 -8.92 0.06 -7.49
C THR A 57 -9.17 -1.10 -6.51
N PRO A 58 -9.57 -0.82 -5.25
CA PRO A 58 -9.97 -1.86 -4.31
C PRO A 58 -11.08 -2.78 -4.87
N ALA A 59 -12.09 -2.22 -5.52
CA ALA A 59 -13.20 -2.96 -6.12
C ALA A 59 -12.74 -3.93 -7.21
N ASP A 60 -11.75 -3.55 -8.02
CA ASP A 60 -11.19 -4.47 -9.04
C ASP A 60 -10.52 -5.68 -8.38
N LEU A 61 -9.78 -5.46 -7.29
CA LEU A 61 -9.17 -6.56 -6.54
C LEU A 61 -10.23 -7.40 -5.80
N ALA A 62 -11.25 -6.77 -5.24
CA ALA A 62 -12.31 -7.41 -4.46
C ALA A 62 -13.12 -8.44 -5.28
N GLN A 63 -13.20 -8.25 -6.60
CA GLN A 63 -13.86 -9.18 -7.52
C GLN A 63 -12.98 -10.38 -7.91
N ALA A 64 -11.68 -10.35 -7.59
CA ALA A 64 -10.78 -11.44 -7.92
C ALA A 64 -10.99 -12.65 -7.01
N SER A 65 -10.84 -13.86 -7.56
CA SER A 65 -10.79 -15.06 -6.73
C SER A 65 -9.50 -15.08 -5.89
N PRO A 66 -9.52 -15.66 -4.68
CA PRO A 66 -8.30 -15.86 -3.87
C PRO A 66 -7.17 -16.56 -4.64
N ALA A 67 -7.51 -17.47 -5.56
CA ALA A 67 -6.54 -18.15 -6.41
C ALA A 67 -5.84 -17.18 -7.38
N GLN A 68 -6.59 -16.28 -8.05
CA GLN A 68 -6.00 -15.25 -8.91
C GLN A 68 -5.07 -14.32 -8.12
N VAL A 69 -5.49 -13.92 -6.91
CA VAL A 69 -4.70 -13.08 -6.00
C VAL A 69 -3.39 -13.74 -5.62
N ILE A 70 -3.42 -15.01 -5.18
CA ILE A 70 -2.21 -15.76 -4.81
C ILE A 70 -1.29 -15.94 -6.02
N THR A 71 -1.84 -16.29 -7.18
CA THR A 71 -1.05 -16.47 -8.42
C THR A 71 -0.37 -15.16 -8.84
N ALA A 72 -1.07 -14.02 -8.78
CA ALA A 72 -0.50 -12.71 -9.09
C ALA A 72 0.57 -12.27 -8.08
N TRP A 73 0.38 -12.61 -6.79
CA TRP A 73 1.37 -12.32 -5.74
C TRP A 73 2.69 -13.07 -5.97
N GLY A 74 2.59 -14.26 -6.57
CA GLY A 74 3.72 -15.06 -7.00
C GLY A 74 4.73 -15.29 -5.88
N ARG A 75 6.01 -15.00 -6.16
CA ARG A 75 7.11 -15.33 -5.24
C ARG A 75 7.39 -14.26 -4.19
N LEU A 76 6.58 -13.20 -4.04
CA LEU A 76 6.82 -12.11 -3.06
C LEU A 76 6.91 -12.60 -1.60
N GLY A 77 6.51 -13.84 -1.32
CA GLY A 77 6.60 -14.44 0.02
C GLY A 77 5.39 -14.10 0.88
N TYR A 78 5.16 -14.92 1.91
CA TYR A 78 4.01 -14.83 2.81
C TYR A 78 2.65 -14.63 2.08
N PRO A 79 2.12 -15.66 1.39
CA PRO A 79 0.86 -15.57 0.63
C PRO A 79 -0.34 -15.03 1.45
N ARG A 80 -0.30 -15.19 2.78
CA ARG A 80 -1.29 -14.59 3.69
C ARG A 80 -1.38 -13.07 3.57
N ARG A 81 -0.32 -12.35 3.20
CA ARG A 81 -0.37 -10.90 2.93
C ARG A 81 -1.25 -10.57 1.74
N ALA A 82 -1.17 -11.36 0.67
CA ALA A 82 -2.01 -11.20 -0.51
C ALA A 82 -3.49 -11.38 -0.16
N LEU A 83 -3.80 -12.41 0.63
CA LEU A 83 -5.17 -12.69 1.08
C LEU A 83 -5.70 -11.62 2.03
N ARG A 84 -4.83 -11.06 2.89
CA ARG A 84 -5.19 -9.94 3.77
C ARG A 84 -5.45 -8.65 2.99
N LEU A 85 -4.62 -8.34 1.99
CA LEU A 85 -4.85 -7.22 1.08
C LEU A 85 -6.17 -7.41 0.32
N HIS A 86 -6.45 -8.62 -0.16
CA HIS A 86 -7.72 -8.93 -0.82
C HIS A 86 -8.93 -8.74 0.11
N ALA A 87 -8.88 -9.26 1.34
CA ALA A 87 -9.94 -9.07 2.32
C ALA A 87 -10.14 -7.59 2.69
N ALA A 88 -9.05 -6.83 2.82
CA ALA A 88 -9.12 -5.38 3.03
C ALA A 88 -9.76 -4.66 1.84
N ALA A 89 -9.45 -5.07 0.61
CA ALA A 89 -10.04 -4.50 -0.60
C ALA A 89 -11.55 -4.77 -0.70
N GLN A 90 -12.01 -5.95 -0.28
CA GLN A 90 -13.43 -6.29 -0.18
C GLN A 90 -14.16 -5.36 0.80
N ILE A 91 -13.63 -5.23 2.02
CA ILE A 91 -14.18 -4.30 3.03
C ILE A 91 -14.21 -2.86 2.51
N ILE A 92 -13.13 -2.39 1.87
CA ILE A 92 -13.07 -1.04 1.30
C ILE A 92 -14.11 -0.83 0.20
N ALA A 93 -14.27 -1.82 -0.69
CA ALA A 93 -15.23 -1.75 -1.78
C ALA A 93 -16.67 -1.68 -1.28
N GLU A 94 -17.01 -2.48 -0.26
CA GLU A 94 -18.36 -2.59 0.31
C GLU A 94 -18.67 -1.46 1.31
N ASP A 95 -17.85 -1.29 2.34
CA ASP A 95 -18.17 -0.45 3.50
C ASP A 95 -17.71 1.00 3.33
N PHE A 96 -16.74 1.24 2.45
CA PHE A 96 -16.10 2.56 2.27
C PHE A 96 -16.27 3.12 0.85
N ASN A 97 -17.27 2.64 0.09
CA ASN A 97 -17.57 3.11 -1.27
C ASN A 97 -16.33 3.12 -2.17
N ASN A 98 -15.47 2.10 -2.08
CA ASN A 98 -14.22 1.98 -2.84
C ASN A 98 -13.15 3.04 -2.54
N HIS A 99 -13.24 3.75 -1.40
CA HIS A 99 -12.26 4.76 -0.97
C HIS A 99 -11.45 4.29 0.23
N ILE A 100 -10.13 4.51 0.19
CA ILE A 100 -9.26 4.21 1.34
C ILE A 100 -9.60 5.16 2.50
N PRO A 101 -9.87 4.65 3.72
CA PRO A 101 -10.06 5.48 4.90
C PRO A 101 -8.82 6.35 5.17
N SER A 102 -9.02 7.62 5.51
CA SER A 102 -7.94 8.56 5.80
C SER A 102 -7.55 8.61 7.28
N ASP A 103 -8.19 7.83 8.15
CA ASP A 103 -7.93 7.84 9.57
C ASP A 103 -7.23 6.56 10.03
N VAL A 104 -6.27 6.72 10.94
CA VAL A 104 -5.42 5.62 11.43
C VAL A 104 -6.24 4.53 12.11
N HIS A 105 -7.27 4.90 12.88
CA HIS A 105 -8.02 3.95 13.70
C HIS A 105 -8.83 2.99 12.83
N THR A 106 -9.52 3.50 11.81
CA THR A 106 -10.27 2.72 10.82
C THR A 106 -9.32 1.87 9.98
N LEU A 107 -8.20 2.43 9.53
CA LEU A 107 -7.19 1.67 8.78
C LEU A 107 -6.69 0.46 9.59
N GLN A 108 -6.45 0.62 10.90
CA GLN A 108 -6.03 -0.49 11.77
C GLN A 108 -7.09 -1.60 11.93
N GLN A 109 -8.36 -1.33 11.63
CA GLN A 109 -9.39 -2.38 11.62
C GLN A 109 -9.31 -3.25 10.36
N LEU A 110 -8.62 -2.80 9.31
CA LEU A 110 -8.50 -3.57 8.07
C LEU A 110 -7.51 -4.75 8.21
N PRO A 111 -7.80 -5.91 7.61
CA PRO A 111 -6.97 -7.11 7.73
C PRO A 111 -5.51 -6.89 7.31
N GLY A 112 -4.57 -7.04 8.24
CA GLY A 112 -3.13 -6.96 7.95
C GLY A 112 -2.54 -5.55 8.01
N ILE A 113 -3.30 -4.57 8.49
CA ILE A 113 -2.79 -3.22 8.78
C ILE A 113 -2.48 -3.13 10.28
N GLY A 114 -1.20 -2.95 10.60
CA GLY A 114 -0.76 -2.59 11.94
C GLY A 114 -0.51 -1.08 12.06
N GLU A 115 -0.07 -0.65 13.24
CA GLU A 115 0.21 0.76 13.55
C GLU A 115 1.11 1.44 12.51
N TYR A 116 2.25 0.81 12.17
CA TYR A 116 3.17 1.32 11.16
C TYR A 116 2.50 1.53 9.79
N THR A 117 1.79 0.50 9.29
CA THR A 117 1.18 0.55 7.95
C THR A 117 0.09 1.61 7.88
N ALA A 118 -0.73 1.73 8.93
CA ALA A 118 -1.76 2.77 9.00
C ALA A 118 -1.14 4.17 8.97
N ALA A 119 -0.11 4.43 9.79
CA ALA A 119 0.58 5.72 9.80
C ALA A 119 1.27 6.02 8.45
N ALA A 120 1.89 5.02 7.82
CA ALA A 120 2.52 5.18 6.52
C ALA A 120 1.51 5.54 5.42
N ILE A 121 0.35 4.86 5.37
CA ILE A 121 -0.72 5.17 4.42
C ILE A 121 -1.19 6.61 4.63
N VAL A 122 -1.49 7.01 5.87
CA VAL A 122 -1.97 8.37 6.18
C VAL A 122 -0.96 9.44 5.74
N ALA A 123 0.32 9.24 6.08
CA ALA A 123 1.38 10.18 5.75
C ALA A 123 1.65 10.28 4.23
N PHE A 124 1.62 9.16 3.50
CA PHE A 124 1.97 9.13 2.08
C PHE A 124 0.80 9.33 1.12
N ALA A 125 -0.43 8.98 1.52
CA ALA A 125 -1.62 9.09 0.67
C ALA A 125 -2.42 10.38 0.91
N PHE A 126 -2.42 10.91 2.13
CA PHE A 126 -3.31 12.02 2.52
C PHE A 126 -2.58 13.29 2.98
N ASP A 127 -1.24 13.32 2.90
CA ASP A 127 -0.37 14.42 3.34
C ASP A 127 -0.66 14.91 4.77
N GLN A 128 -1.25 14.04 5.60
CA GLN A 128 -1.51 14.33 7.00
C GLN A 128 -0.21 14.09 7.79
N ARG A 129 0.33 15.19 8.34
CA ARG A 129 1.52 15.21 9.19
C ARG A 129 1.16 15.31 10.67
#